data_AF-A0A7X2PDC5-F1
#
_entry.id   AF-A0A7X2PDC5-F1
#
_cell.length_a   1.000
_cell.length_b   1.000
_cell.length_c   1.000
_cell.angle_alpha   90.00
_cell.angle_beta   90.00
_cell.angle_gamma   90.00
#
_symmetry.space_group_name_H-M   'P 1'
#
loop_
_entity.id
_entity.type
_entity.pdbx_description
1 polymer ?
#
loop_
_entity_poly.entity_id
_entity_poly.type
_entity_poly.pdbx_seq_one_letter_code
_entity_poly.pdbx_strand_id
1 'polypeptide(L)'
;MKLRIISILILISFLLSSCFKSFDYKASYEAGSYDLVIEHANEDLSHKLNQDAIYYQFMSHFKLGYIDDSLPSARLYVACYNSVQDQRLRDALRILLFYSNDAEKCFAGHIMKKYYTLSEAEMNAYFTALMRTEDYQEADIIYAESKVALSNKARCMMLINGKASSELIVSELRDLDEAYDEDFDSILTQAINVLNERGEGSMLLNLAIKHYNSSNDALALAIGDIYFYENDYSLARSYWSNAYKSYPEEVKLRLTYL
;
A
#
# COMPACT_ATOMS: atom_id res chain seq x y z
N MET A 1 40.06 6.68 59.67
CA MET A 1 38.93 7.52 59.21
C MET A 1 38.83 7.68 57.69
N LYS A 2 39.93 7.65 56.92
CA LYS A 2 39.91 7.80 55.44
C LYS A 2 39.34 6.62 54.63
N LEU A 3 39.32 5.40 55.18
CA LEU A 3 38.77 4.21 54.48
C LEU A 3 37.24 4.13 54.43
N ARG A 4 36.51 4.80 55.34
CA ARG A 4 35.03 4.76 55.36
C ARG A 4 34.37 5.65 54.30
N ILE A 5 35.06 6.70 53.85
CA ILE A 5 34.54 7.65 52.86
C ILE A 5 34.58 7.04 51.45
N ILE A 6 35.61 6.23 51.14
CA ILE A 6 35.75 5.55 49.85
C ILE A 6 34.66 4.47 49.67
N SER A 7 34.33 3.72 50.72
CA SER A 7 33.25 2.72 50.66
C SER A 7 31.87 3.34 50.46
N ILE A 8 31.61 4.54 51.02
CA ILE A 8 30.34 5.26 50.83
C ILE A 8 30.25 5.87 49.42
N LEU A 9 31.37 6.39 48.88
CA LEU A 9 31.42 6.90 47.50
C LEU A 9 31.23 5.78 46.46
N ILE A 10 31.83 4.61 46.66
CA ILE A 10 31.60 3.45 45.78
C ILE A 10 30.17 2.94 45.89
N LEU A 11 29.57 2.95 47.09
CA LEU A 11 28.18 2.53 47.29
C LEU A 11 27.20 3.52 46.66
N ILE A 12 27.46 4.83 46.74
CA ILE A 12 26.65 5.87 46.09
C ILE A 12 26.83 5.83 44.57
N SER A 13 28.03 5.56 44.05
CA SER A 13 28.24 5.30 42.62
C SER A 13 27.52 4.04 42.16
N PHE A 14 27.54 2.94 42.93
CA PHE A 14 26.78 1.72 42.61
C PHE A 14 25.26 1.92 42.74
N LEU A 15 24.79 2.76 43.67
CA LEU A 15 23.37 3.10 43.86
C LEU A 15 22.86 4.10 42.81
N LEU A 16 23.70 5.02 42.33
CA LEU A 16 23.37 5.94 41.23
C LEU A 16 23.44 5.25 39.86
N SER A 17 24.31 4.24 39.69
CA SER A 17 24.35 3.41 38.48
C SER A 17 23.23 2.36 38.41
N SER A 18 22.52 2.11 39.51
CA SER A 18 21.41 1.13 39.57
C SER A 18 20.01 1.75 39.63
N CYS A 19 19.90 3.08 39.54
CA CYS A 19 18.60 3.78 39.66
C CYS A 19 18.01 4.31 38.34
N PHE A 20 18.69 4.15 37.21
CA PHE A 20 18.06 4.27 35.89
C PHE A 20 17.63 2.88 35.45
N LYS A 21 16.42 2.45 35.82
CA LYS A 21 15.78 1.36 35.08
C LYS A 21 15.68 1.86 33.64
N SER A 22 16.36 1.20 32.70
CA SER A 22 16.15 1.43 31.28
C SER A 22 14.66 1.28 31.01
N PHE A 23 14.04 2.28 30.38
CA PHE A 23 12.63 2.22 30.01
C PHE A 23 12.40 0.99 29.12
N ASP A 24 11.45 0.13 29.51
CA ASP A 24 11.12 -1.07 28.74
C ASP A 24 10.09 -0.71 27.67
N TYR A 25 10.60 -0.22 26.54
CA TYR A 25 9.79 0.22 25.40
C TYR A 25 8.81 -0.87 24.93
N LYS A 26 9.25 -2.12 24.91
CA LYS A 26 8.43 -3.24 24.45
C LYS A 26 7.25 -3.47 25.39
N ALA A 27 7.52 -3.63 26.69
CA ALA A 27 6.48 -3.90 27.66
C ALA A 27 5.46 -2.75 27.72
N SER A 28 5.92 -1.50 27.66
CA SER A 28 5.04 -0.33 27.65
C SER A 28 4.19 -0.24 26.37
N TYR A 29 4.76 -0.53 25.21
CA TYR A 29 4.02 -0.59 23.95
C TYR A 29 2.95 -1.70 23.98
N GLU A 30 3.30 -2.91 24.44
CA GLU A 30 2.38 -4.05 24.54
C GLU A 30 1.26 -3.82 25.57
N ALA A 31 1.52 -3.00 26.60
CA ALA A 31 0.52 -2.56 27.55
C ALA A 31 -0.41 -1.44 27.03
N GLY A 32 -0.17 -0.93 25.82
CA GLY A 32 -0.96 0.15 25.21
C GLY A 32 -0.59 1.56 25.69
N SER A 33 0.53 1.72 26.39
CA SER A 33 1.01 3.01 26.90
C SER A 33 1.75 3.82 25.82
N TYR A 34 1.12 4.03 24.66
CA TYR A 34 1.78 4.59 23.46
C TYR A 34 2.32 6.01 23.68
N ASP A 35 1.54 6.89 24.32
CA ASP A 35 2.00 8.26 24.60
C ASP A 35 3.24 8.27 25.50
N LEU A 36 3.26 7.41 26.52
CA LEU A 36 4.41 7.24 27.42
C LEU A 36 5.65 6.75 26.66
N VAL A 37 5.46 5.80 25.74
CA VAL A 37 6.52 5.30 24.87
C VAL A 37 7.10 6.42 24.01
N ILE A 38 6.24 7.28 23.43
CA ILE A 38 6.67 8.41 22.59
C ILE A 38 7.44 9.43 23.41
N GLU A 39 6.94 9.79 24.60
CA GLU A 39 7.61 10.74 25.51
C GLU A 39 9.01 10.25 25.89
N HIS A 40 9.13 9.02 26.35
CA HIS A 40 10.42 8.45 26.76
C HIS A 40 11.36 8.29 25.55
N ALA A 41 10.83 7.91 24.38
CA ALA A 41 11.65 7.82 23.17
C ALA A 41 12.20 9.19 22.77
N ASN A 42 11.41 10.26 22.85
CA ASN A 42 11.88 11.61 22.55
C ASN A 42 13.00 12.05 23.51
N GLU A 43 12.86 11.74 24.81
CA GLU A 43 13.90 12.01 25.80
C GLU A 43 15.19 11.24 25.48
N ASP A 44 15.11 9.92 25.29
CA ASP A 44 16.26 9.07 25.00
C ASP A 44 16.98 9.49 23.70
N LEU A 45 16.22 9.77 22.65
CA LEU A 45 16.76 10.12 21.33
C LEU A 45 17.42 11.50 21.29
N SER A 46 17.08 12.38 22.24
CA SER A 46 17.79 13.65 22.42
C SER A 46 19.23 13.48 22.95
N HIS A 47 19.53 12.32 23.53
CA HIS A 47 20.82 12.03 24.18
C HIS A 47 21.65 10.96 23.45
N LYS A 48 21.01 9.98 22.82
CA LYS A 48 21.68 8.87 22.13
C LYS A 48 20.79 8.24 21.05
N LEU A 49 21.42 7.68 20.02
CA LEU A 49 20.71 6.78 19.09
C LEU A 49 20.43 5.44 19.79
N ASN A 50 19.15 5.14 20.00
CA ASN A 50 18.67 3.89 20.60
C ASN A 50 17.66 3.23 19.66
N GLN A 51 17.99 2.05 19.11
CA GLN A 51 17.13 1.35 18.15
C GLN A 51 15.77 0.94 18.73
N ASP A 52 15.70 0.55 20.02
CA ASP A 52 14.41 0.23 20.66
C ASP A 52 13.54 1.48 20.76
N ALA A 53 14.13 2.61 21.18
CA ALA A 53 13.42 3.88 21.27
C ALA A 53 12.86 4.31 19.90
N ILE A 54 13.67 4.26 18.83
CA ILE A 54 13.23 4.59 17.46
C ILE A 54 12.09 3.66 17.03
N TYR A 55 12.28 2.34 17.22
CA TYR A 55 11.32 1.33 16.78
C TYR A 55 9.95 1.53 17.43
N TYR A 56 9.93 1.55 18.76
CA TYR A 56 8.67 1.64 19.49
C TYR A 56 8.04 3.02 19.40
N GLN A 57 8.82 4.08 19.15
CA GLN A 57 8.26 5.39 18.84
C GLN A 57 7.44 5.36 17.55
N PHE A 58 8.00 4.89 16.43
CA PHE A 58 7.25 4.89 15.17
C PHE A 58 6.06 3.93 15.22
N MET A 59 6.20 2.79 15.88
CA MET A 59 5.09 1.85 16.08
C MET A 59 3.97 2.47 16.92
N SER A 60 4.30 3.23 17.98
CA SER A 60 3.32 3.95 18.79
C SER A 60 2.60 5.04 18.00
N HIS A 61 3.32 5.88 17.24
CA HIS A 61 2.71 6.87 16.34
C HIS A 61 1.74 6.19 15.37
N PHE A 62 2.18 5.08 14.74
CA PHE A 62 1.36 4.32 13.82
C PHE A 62 0.10 3.75 14.49
N LYS A 63 0.22 3.20 15.71
CA LYS A 63 -0.93 2.68 16.47
C LYS A 63 -1.96 3.73 16.85
N LEU A 64 -1.52 4.97 17.08
CA LEU A 64 -2.39 6.11 17.37
C LEU A 64 -3.00 6.76 16.10
N GLY A 65 -2.58 6.31 14.91
CA GLY A 65 -3.03 6.88 13.63
C GLY A 65 -2.25 8.12 13.21
N TYR A 66 -1.15 8.46 13.89
CA TYR A 66 -0.26 9.57 13.54
C TYR A 66 0.74 9.14 12.46
N ILE A 67 0.23 8.89 11.25
CA ILE A 67 1.02 8.35 10.14
C ILE A 67 2.19 9.27 9.79
N ASP A 68 1.95 10.58 9.68
CA ASP A 68 2.99 11.55 9.31
C ASP A 68 4.15 11.58 10.32
N ASP A 69 3.85 11.36 11.61
CA ASP A 69 4.85 11.29 12.68
C ASP A 69 5.58 9.94 12.73
N SER A 70 4.97 8.88 12.17
CA SER A 70 5.61 7.55 12.08
C SER A 70 6.68 7.49 10.99
N LEU A 71 6.51 8.23 9.88
CA LEU A 71 7.38 8.12 8.71
C LEU A 71 8.84 8.55 8.99
N PRO A 72 9.14 9.69 9.63
CA PRO A 72 10.52 10.08 9.94
C PRO A 72 11.25 9.05 10.80
N SER A 73 10.60 8.52 11.82
CA SER A 73 11.19 7.52 12.72
C SER A 73 11.36 6.16 12.03
N ALA A 74 10.46 5.76 11.13
CA ALA A 74 10.65 4.58 10.28
C ALA A 74 11.87 4.74 9.33
N ARG A 75 12.03 5.91 8.69
CA ARG A 75 13.22 6.21 7.86
C ARG A 75 14.51 6.14 8.68
N LEU A 76 14.51 6.77 9.85
CA LEU A 76 15.65 6.74 10.76
C LEU A 76 15.97 5.31 11.19
N TYR A 77 14.95 4.50 11.48
CA TYR A 77 15.14 3.09 11.81
C TYR A 77 15.85 2.37 10.68
N VAL A 78 15.34 2.44 9.45
CA VAL A 78 15.94 1.79 8.27
C VAL A 78 17.39 2.26 8.05
N ALA A 79 17.68 3.55 8.21
CA ALA A 79 19.02 4.10 8.03
C ALA A 79 20.04 3.63 9.07
N CYS A 80 19.59 3.34 10.30
CA CYS A 80 20.45 2.93 11.41
C CYS A 80 20.51 1.40 11.61
N TYR A 81 19.81 0.61 10.80
CA TYR A 81 19.65 -0.81 11.04
C TYR A 81 20.62 -1.68 10.23
N ASN A 82 21.38 -2.53 10.92
CA ASN A 82 22.46 -3.31 10.32
C ASN A 82 22.10 -4.79 10.03
N SER A 83 20.92 -5.26 10.45
CA SER A 83 20.49 -6.66 10.25
C SER A 83 19.35 -6.75 9.24
N VAL A 84 19.63 -7.33 8.07
CA VAL A 84 18.70 -7.32 6.92
C VAL A 84 17.54 -8.32 7.00
N GLN A 85 17.47 -9.16 8.04
CA GLN A 85 16.42 -10.18 8.21
C GLN A 85 15.70 -10.08 9.57
N ASP A 86 15.55 -8.87 10.09
CA ASP A 86 14.82 -8.61 11.33
C ASP A 86 13.35 -8.24 11.06
N GLN A 87 12.43 -8.67 11.92
CA GLN A 87 11.01 -8.36 11.79
C GLN A 87 10.74 -6.86 11.94
N ARG A 88 11.46 -6.17 12.82
CA ARG A 88 11.34 -4.72 13.05
C ARG A 88 11.75 -3.91 11.83
N LEU A 89 12.79 -4.36 11.12
CA LEU A 89 13.16 -3.76 9.84
C LEU A 89 12.04 -3.94 8.81
N ARG A 90 11.45 -5.15 8.73
CA ARG A 90 10.30 -5.40 7.84
C ARG A 90 9.13 -4.48 8.18
N ASP A 91 8.84 -4.26 9.46
CA ASP A 91 7.73 -3.40 9.90
C ASP A 91 8.00 -1.92 9.53
N ALA A 92 9.23 -1.42 9.71
CA ALA A 92 9.61 -0.09 9.26
C ALA A 92 9.49 0.06 7.73
N LEU A 93 9.99 -0.93 6.97
CA LEU A 93 9.90 -0.93 5.51
C LEU A 93 8.43 -1.00 5.02
N ARG A 94 7.56 -1.73 5.70
CA ARG A 94 6.12 -1.76 5.40
C ARG A 94 5.46 -0.39 5.58
N ILE A 95 5.78 0.30 6.67
CA ILE A 95 5.25 1.65 6.89
C ILE A 95 5.66 2.57 5.74
N LEU A 96 6.91 2.49 5.30
CA LEU A 96 7.37 3.24 4.13
C LEU A 96 6.61 2.79 2.86
N LEU A 97 6.57 1.49 2.56
CA LEU A 97 5.96 0.93 1.35
C LEU A 97 4.48 1.32 1.18
N PHE A 98 3.71 1.42 2.25
CA PHE A 98 2.28 1.72 2.16
C PHE A 98 1.96 3.21 2.32
N TYR A 99 2.73 3.95 3.12
CA TYR A 99 2.31 5.29 3.57
C TYR A 99 3.25 6.43 3.14
N SER A 100 4.35 6.14 2.47
CA SER A 100 5.29 7.16 2.00
C SER A 100 5.03 7.63 0.55
N ASN A 101 5.88 8.51 0.03
CA ASN A 101 5.84 8.90 -1.38
C ASN A 101 6.39 7.77 -2.28
N ASP A 102 6.09 7.81 -3.59
CA ASP A 102 6.38 6.69 -4.48
C ASP A 102 7.88 6.35 -4.60
N ALA A 103 8.79 7.32 -4.46
CA ALA A 103 10.24 7.05 -4.45
C ALA A 103 10.67 6.25 -3.22
N GLU A 104 10.13 6.61 -2.05
CA GLU A 104 10.40 5.90 -0.79
C GLU A 104 9.74 4.51 -0.77
N LYS A 105 8.57 4.37 -1.41
CA LYS A 105 7.95 3.05 -1.64
C LYS A 105 8.82 2.15 -2.49
N CYS A 106 9.39 2.67 -3.58
CA CYS A 106 10.31 1.91 -4.43
C CYS A 106 11.56 1.48 -3.65
N PHE A 107 12.17 2.40 -2.90
CA PHE A 107 13.30 2.09 -2.04
C PHE A 107 12.98 0.98 -1.03
N ALA A 108 11.85 1.10 -0.31
CA ALA A 108 11.42 0.09 0.64
C ALA A 108 11.15 -1.25 -0.05
N GLY A 109 10.47 -1.22 -1.19
CA GLY A 109 10.17 -2.40 -2.01
C GLY A 109 11.41 -3.14 -2.50
N HIS A 110 12.43 -2.44 -3.00
CA HIS A 110 13.72 -3.05 -3.39
C HIS A 110 14.36 -3.80 -2.23
N ILE A 111 14.44 -3.17 -1.04
CA ILE A 111 15.02 -3.82 0.14
C ILE A 111 14.15 -5.00 0.56
N MET A 112 12.83 -4.83 0.60
CA MET A 112 11.92 -5.90 0.98
C MET A 112 12.02 -7.11 0.05
N LYS A 113 11.99 -6.90 -1.27
CA LYS A 113 12.15 -7.95 -2.29
C LYS A 113 13.46 -8.72 -2.11
N LYS A 114 14.54 -8.01 -1.81
CA LYS A 114 15.87 -8.62 -1.68
C LYS A 114 16.00 -9.56 -0.49
N TYR A 115 15.31 -9.28 0.62
CA TYR A 115 15.53 -9.97 1.89
C TYR A 115 14.31 -10.74 2.42
N TYR A 116 13.12 -10.50 1.87
CA TYR A 116 11.87 -11.08 2.34
C TYR A 116 11.00 -11.54 1.17
N THR A 117 10.19 -12.56 1.42
CA THR A 117 9.08 -12.89 0.52
C THR A 117 7.96 -11.87 0.71
N LEU A 118 7.62 -11.19 -0.39
CA LEU A 118 6.54 -10.21 -0.43
C LEU A 118 5.18 -10.89 -0.35
N SER A 119 4.27 -10.33 0.45
CA SER A 119 2.85 -10.65 0.37
C SER A 119 2.21 -10.03 -0.87
N GLU A 120 1.01 -10.48 -1.22
CA GLU A 120 0.24 -9.91 -2.35
C GLU A 120 0.09 -8.38 -2.23
N ALA A 121 -0.28 -7.89 -1.04
CA ALA A 121 -0.43 -6.45 -0.80
C ALA A 121 0.91 -5.69 -0.96
N GLU A 122 2.02 -6.29 -0.51
CA GLU A 122 3.36 -5.72 -0.65
C GLU A 122 3.80 -5.68 -2.13
N MET A 123 3.55 -6.76 -2.88
CA MET A 123 3.82 -6.79 -4.33
C MET A 123 3.01 -5.75 -5.07
N ASN A 124 1.71 -5.61 -4.76
CA ASN A 124 0.84 -4.64 -5.43
C ASN A 124 1.27 -3.19 -5.14
N ALA A 125 1.54 -2.86 -3.87
CA ALA A 125 2.01 -1.53 -3.49
C ALA A 125 3.35 -1.20 -4.16
N TYR A 126 4.27 -2.17 -4.20
CA TYR A 126 5.57 -1.97 -4.82
C TYR A 126 5.48 -1.82 -6.34
N PHE A 127 4.76 -2.70 -7.03
CA PHE A 127 4.50 -2.61 -8.47
C PHE A 127 3.87 -1.26 -8.83
N THR A 128 2.85 -0.83 -8.08
CA THR A 128 2.20 0.47 -8.30
C THR A 128 3.17 1.64 -8.17
N ALA A 129 4.07 1.59 -7.18
CA ALA A 129 5.09 2.64 -7.00
C ALA A 129 6.11 2.66 -8.15
N LEU A 130 6.54 1.48 -8.62
CA LEU A 130 7.46 1.35 -9.76
C LEU A 130 6.84 1.93 -11.04
N MET A 131 5.57 1.63 -11.30
CA MET A 131 4.85 2.17 -12.46
C MET A 131 4.74 3.70 -12.43
N ARG A 132 4.55 4.30 -11.25
CA ARG A 132 4.42 5.75 -11.06
C ARG A 132 5.75 6.50 -11.10
N THR A 133 6.84 5.82 -10.76
CA THR A 133 8.20 6.34 -10.85
C THR A 133 8.87 6.01 -12.17
N GLU A 134 8.15 5.37 -13.08
CA GLU A 134 8.59 4.97 -14.42
C GLU A 134 9.78 3.99 -14.42
N ASP A 135 9.97 3.23 -13.33
CA ASP A 135 10.93 2.13 -13.27
C ASP A 135 10.32 0.85 -13.87
N TYR A 136 10.10 0.90 -15.19
CA TYR A 136 9.43 -0.18 -15.92
C TYR A 136 10.25 -1.47 -15.95
N GLN A 137 11.58 -1.39 -15.87
CA GLN A 137 12.43 -2.59 -15.88
C GLN A 137 12.22 -3.42 -14.62
N GLU A 138 12.20 -2.79 -13.45
CA GLU A 138 11.94 -3.52 -12.21
C GLU A 138 10.45 -3.91 -12.11
N ALA A 139 9.52 -3.10 -12.65
CA ALA A 139 8.11 -3.45 -12.71
C ALA A 139 7.87 -4.74 -13.52
N ASP A 140 8.55 -4.90 -14.66
CA ASP A 140 8.50 -6.12 -15.48
C ASP A 140 9.01 -7.35 -14.71
N ILE A 141 10.08 -7.19 -13.92
CA ILE A 141 10.59 -8.26 -13.06
C ILE A 141 9.55 -8.65 -12.00
N ILE A 142 8.97 -7.66 -11.31
CA ILE A 142 7.92 -7.92 -10.30
C ILE A 142 6.70 -8.58 -10.92
N TYR A 143 6.28 -8.16 -12.11
CA TYR A 143 5.17 -8.79 -12.81
C TYR A 143 5.50 -10.24 -13.23
N ALA A 144 6.71 -10.52 -13.72
CA ALA A 144 7.12 -11.89 -14.03
C ALA A 144 7.11 -12.79 -12.79
N GLU A 145 7.61 -12.30 -11.66
CA GLU A 145 7.55 -13.01 -10.38
C GLU A 145 6.09 -13.23 -9.91
N SER A 146 5.21 -12.27 -10.14
CA SER A 146 3.80 -12.35 -9.78
C SER A 146 3.06 -13.49 -10.48
N LYS A 147 3.47 -13.89 -11.70
CA LYS A 147 2.84 -15.02 -12.42
C LYS A 147 2.96 -16.35 -11.69
N VAL A 148 3.98 -16.50 -10.85
CA VAL A 148 4.21 -17.69 -10.04
C VAL A 148 3.62 -17.52 -8.64
N ALA A 149 3.67 -16.31 -8.09
CA ALA A 149 3.34 -16.04 -6.70
C ALA A 149 1.85 -15.70 -6.45
N LEU A 150 1.15 -15.14 -7.45
CA LEU A 150 -0.18 -14.56 -7.28
C LEU A 150 -1.24 -15.26 -8.13
N SER A 151 -2.48 -15.26 -7.63
CA SER A 151 -3.66 -15.68 -8.39
C SER A 151 -3.92 -14.77 -9.60
N ASN A 152 -4.64 -15.25 -10.61
CA ASN A 152 -5.00 -14.45 -11.80
C ASN A 152 -5.73 -13.15 -11.38
N LYS A 153 -6.64 -13.25 -10.42
CA LYS A 153 -7.35 -12.12 -9.83
C LYS A 153 -6.38 -11.08 -9.23
N ALA A 154 -5.47 -11.53 -8.37
CA ALA A 154 -4.50 -10.65 -7.71
C ALA A 154 -3.59 -9.94 -8.73
N ARG A 155 -3.17 -10.64 -9.80
CA ARG A 155 -2.39 -10.04 -10.89
C ARG A 155 -3.17 -9.01 -11.67
N CYS A 156 -4.43 -9.30 -12.04
CA CYS A 156 -5.30 -8.32 -12.70
C CYS A 156 -5.42 -7.04 -11.87
N MET A 157 -5.70 -7.18 -10.58
CA MET A 157 -5.80 -6.04 -9.67
C MET A 157 -4.49 -5.25 -9.55
N MET A 158 -3.34 -5.93 -9.49
CA MET A 158 -2.03 -5.27 -9.48
C MET A 158 -1.80 -4.45 -10.76
N LEU A 159 -2.11 -5.00 -11.94
CA LEU A 159 -1.94 -4.30 -13.22
C LEU A 159 -2.88 -3.10 -13.35
N ILE A 160 -4.14 -3.26 -12.95
CA ILE A 160 -5.16 -2.19 -12.99
C ILE A 160 -4.75 -1.05 -12.03
N ASN A 161 -4.40 -1.37 -10.78
CA ASN A 161 -3.99 -0.38 -9.79
C ASN A 161 -2.69 0.34 -10.15
N GLY A 162 -1.74 -0.40 -10.73
CA GLY A 162 -0.49 0.14 -11.24
C GLY A 162 -0.64 0.94 -12.54
N LYS A 163 -1.85 1.00 -13.13
CA LYS A 163 -2.11 1.60 -14.44
C LYS A 163 -1.15 1.08 -15.53
N ALA A 164 -0.95 -0.24 -15.56
CA ALA A 164 -0.12 -0.91 -16.57
C ALA A 164 -0.61 -0.66 -18.01
N SER A 165 0.19 -1.05 -19.01
CA SER A 165 -0.22 -0.96 -20.42
C SER A 165 -1.53 -1.71 -20.67
N SER A 166 -2.39 -1.15 -21.52
CA SER A 166 -3.71 -1.73 -21.80
C SER A 166 -3.63 -3.12 -22.40
N GLU A 167 -2.61 -3.41 -23.22
CA GLU A 167 -2.37 -4.74 -23.76
C GLU A 167 -2.19 -5.78 -22.66
N LEU A 168 -1.45 -5.43 -21.60
CA LEU A 168 -1.17 -6.32 -20.49
C LEU A 168 -2.41 -6.54 -19.61
N ILE A 169 -3.15 -5.47 -19.32
CA ILE A 169 -4.42 -5.53 -18.59
C ILE A 169 -5.42 -6.41 -19.37
N VAL A 170 -5.58 -6.18 -20.68
CA VAL A 170 -6.50 -6.95 -21.54
C VAL A 170 -6.08 -8.42 -21.60
N SER A 171 -4.78 -8.72 -21.69
CA SER A 171 -4.29 -10.10 -21.73
C SER A 171 -4.65 -10.86 -20.44
N GLU A 172 -4.35 -10.30 -19.27
CA GLU A 172 -4.63 -11.00 -18.00
C GLU A 172 -6.13 -11.08 -17.70
N LEU A 173 -6.93 -10.10 -18.13
CA LEU A 173 -8.39 -10.19 -18.03
C LEU A 173 -8.95 -11.34 -18.87
N ARG A 174 -8.40 -11.60 -20.07
CA ARG A 174 -8.83 -12.76 -20.87
C ARG A 174 -8.51 -14.08 -20.18
N ASP A 175 -7.31 -14.18 -19.59
CA ASP A 175 -6.92 -15.36 -18.82
C ASP A 175 -7.82 -15.55 -17.59
N LEU A 176 -8.31 -14.45 -16.99
CA LEU A 176 -9.25 -14.49 -15.86
C LEU A 176 -10.67 -14.90 -16.30
N ASP A 177 -11.15 -14.39 -17.43
CA ASP A 177 -12.44 -14.76 -18.04
C ASP A 177 -12.50 -16.27 -18.33
N GLU A 178 -11.45 -16.82 -18.93
CA GLU A 178 -11.35 -18.26 -19.22
C GLU A 178 -11.35 -19.14 -17.96
N ALA A 179 -10.92 -18.60 -16.83
CA ALA A 179 -10.93 -19.28 -15.54
C ALA A 179 -12.29 -19.24 -14.81
N TYR A 180 -13.29 -18.50 -15.33
CA TYR A 180 -14.61 -18.29 -14.72
C TYR A 180 -14.56 -17.77 -13.28
N ASP A 181 -13.75 -16.73 -13.04
CA ASP A 181 -13.66 -16.09 -11.73
C ASP A 181 -14.97 -15.37 -11.38
N GLU A 182 -15.47 -15.56 -10.15
CA GLU A 182 -16.74 -14.99 -9.69
C GLU A 182 -16.71 -13.46 -9.58
N ASP A 183 -15.53 -12.86 -9.40
CA ASP A 183 -15.35 -11.42 -9.29
C ASP A 183 -15.01 -10.76 -10.64
N PHE A 184 -15.03 -11.53 -11.74
CA PHE A 184 -14.61 -11.07 -13.06
C PHE A 184 -15.29 -9.77 -13.48
N ASP A 185 -16.61 -9.67 -13.35
CA ASP A 185 -17.39 -8.48 -13.73
C ASP A 185 -16.96 -7.21 -12.99
N SER A 186 -16.62 -7.36 -11.69
CA SER A 186 -16.15 -6.24 -10.86
C SER A 186 -14.76 -5.77 -11.31
N ILE A 187 -13.88 -6.72 -11.62
CA ILE A 187 -12.51 -6.44 -12.08
C ILE A 187 -12.54 -5.84 -13.49
N LEU A 188 -13.39 -6.36 -14.37
CA LEU A 188 -13.61 -5.82 -15.72
C LEU A 188 -14.12 -4.38 -15.66
N THR A 189 -15.09 -4.10 -14.80
CA THR A 189 -15.63 -2.74 -14.61
C THR A 189 -14.53 -1.78 -14.15
N GLN A 190 -13.70 -2.19 -13.19
CA GLN A 190 -12.56 -1.40 -12.73
C GLN A 190 -11.54 -1.15 -13.85
N ALA A 191 -11.22 -2.17 -14.65
CA ALA A 191 -10.32 -2.04 -15.78
C ALA A 191 -10.86 -1.06 -16.83
N ILE A 192 -12.15 -1.15 -17.19
CA ILE A 192 -12.79 -0.22 -18.13
C ILE A 192 -12.67 1.21 -17.62
N ASN A 193 -12.94 1.46 -16.33
CA ASN A 193 -12.83 2.80 -15.76
C ASN A 193 -11.41 3.36 -15.89
N VAL A 194 -10.38 2.55 -15.55
CA VAL A 194 -8.97 2.95 -15.69
C VAL A 194 -8.59 3.21 -17.16
N LEU A 195 -9.07 2.39 -18.09
CA LEU A 195 -8.76 2.58 -19.51
C LEU A 195 -9.54 3.73 -20.14
N ASN A 196 -10.76 4.01 -19.70
CA ASN A 196 -11.57 5.15 -20.13
C ASN A 196 -10.91 6.48 -19.75
N GLU A 197 -10.34 6.60 -18.54
CA GLU A 197 -9.55 7.77 -18.13
C GLU A 197 -8.38 8.07 -19.08
N ARG A 198 -7.91 7.06 -19.82
CA ARG A 198 -6.81 7.14 -20.78
C ARG A 198 -7.27 7.25 -22.24
N GLY A 199 -8.58 7.14 -22.50
CA GLY A 199 -9.13 7.06 -23.86
C GLY A 199 -8.91 5.70 -24.55
N GLU A 200 -8.65 4.64 -23.79
CA GLU A 200 -8.27 3.30 -24.27
C GLU A 200 -9.35 2.23 -23.97
N GLY A 201 -10.49 2.61 -23.38
CA GLY A 201 -11.52 1.67 -22.91
C GLY A 201 -12.18 0.83 -24.00
N SER A 202 -12.15 1.28 -25.27
CA SER A 202 -12.66 0.52 -26.41
C SER A 202 -11.99 -0.84 -26.61
N MET A 203 -10.75 -1.01 -26.10
CA MET A 203 -10.04 -2.30 -26.11
C MET A 203 -10.77 -3.40 -25.34
N LEU A 204 -11.62 -3.02 -24.38
CA LEU A 204 -12.42 -3.94 -23.57
C LEU A 204 -13.87 -4.04 -24.01
N LEU A 205 -14.32 -3.28 -25.02
CA LEU A 205 -15.74 -3.20 -25.40
C LEU A 205 -16.35 -4.57 -25.72
N ASN A 206 -15.66 -5.38 -26.53
CA ASN A 206 -16.16 -6.72 -26.89
C ASN A 206 -16.26 -7.64 -25.67
N LEU A 207 -15.29 -7.54 -24.75
CA LEU A 207 -15.29 -8.32 -23.51
C LEU A 207 -16.42 -7.86 -22.59
N ALA A 208 -16.64 -6.55 -22.48
CA ALA A 208 -17.72 -5.94 -21.73
C ALA A 208 -19.10 -6.35 -22.25
N ILE A 209 -19.32 -6.29 -23.57
CA ILE A 209 -20.58 -6.70 -24.19
C ILE A 209 -20.85 -8.19 -23.99
N LYS A 210 -19.83 -9.05 -24.06
CA LYS A 210 -19.96 -10.50 -23.83
C LYS A 210 -20.53 -10.80 -22.43
N HIS A 211 -20.07 -10.07 -21.41
CA HIS A 211 -20.46 -10.29 -20.01
C HIS A 211 -21.63 -9.44 -19.55
N TYR A 212 -21.98 -8.40 -20.32
CA TYR A 212 -23.12 -7.56 -20.01
C TYR A 212 -24.43 -8.34 -19.97
N ASN A 213 -25.09 -8.28 -18.82
CA ASN A 213 -26.48 -8.68 -18.64
C ASN A 213 -27.26 -7.53 -18.00
N SER A 214 -28.58 -7.52 -18.16
CA SER A 214 -29.44 -6.40 -17.70
C SER A 214 -29.51 -6.23 -16.18
N SER A 215 -28.82 -7.05 -15.40
CA SER A 215 -28.69 -6.90 -13.94
C SER A 215 -27.34 -6.32 -13.49
N ASN A 216 -26.38 -6.15 -14.39
CA ASN A 216 -25.08 -5.57 -14.08
C ASN A 216 -25.03 -4.07 -14.44
N ASP A 217 -25.63 -3.27 -13.56
CA ASP A 217 -25.78 -1.81 -13.76
C ASP A 217 -24.43 -1.07 -13.75
N ALA A 218 -23.45 -1.56 -12.99
CA ALA A 218 -22.11 -0.97 -12.95
C ALA A 218 -21.37 -1.16 -14.29
N LEU A 219 -21.46 -2.36 -14.88
CA LEU A 219 -20.90 -2.63 -16.20
C LEU A 219 -21.65 -1.85 -17.30
N ALA A 220 -22.98 -1.65 -17.14
CA ALA A 220 -23.75 -0.79 -18.04
C ALA A 220 -23.23 0.65 -18.04
N LEU A 221 -22.91 1.23 -16.86
CA LEU A 221 -22.31 2.55 -16.77
C LEU A 221 -20.97 2.60 -17.53
N ALA A 222 -20.09 1.63 -17.27
CA ALA A 222 -18.77 1.56 -17.86
C ALA A 222 -18.81 1.41 -19.39
N ILE A 223 -19.72 0.59 -19.94
CA ILE A 223 -19.94 0.45 -21.39
C ILE A 223 -20.47 1.76 -21.99
N GLY A 224 -21.43 2.42 -21.32
CA GLY A 224 -21.93 3.71 -21.79
C GLY A 224 -20.82 4.77 -21.84
N ASP A 225 -19.89 4.75 -20.88
CA ASP A 225 -18.74 5.65 -20.85
C ASP A 225 -17.79 5.38 -22.04
N ILE A 226 -17.58 4.12 -22.43
CA ILE A 226 -16.82 3.78 -23.66
C ILE A 226 -17.47 4.44 -24.89
N TYR A 227 -18.77 4.22 -25.10
CA TYR A 227 -19.48 4.77 -26.25
C TYR A 227 -19.51 6.31 -26.26
N PHE A 228 -19.56 6.93 -25.08
CA PHE A 228 -19.48 8.39 -24.97
C PHE A 228 -18.14 8.92 -25.49
N TYR A 229 -17.02 8.30 -25.10
CA TYR A 229 -15.69 8.68 -25.61
C TYR A 229 -15.52 8.38 -27.11
N GLU A 230 -16.23 7.40 -27.65
CA GLU A 230 -16.29 7.12 -29.08
C GLU A 230 -17.25 8.04 -29.86
N ASN A 231 -17.94 8.96 -29.17
CA ASN A 231 -18.97 9.85 -29.71
C ASN A 231 -20.23 9.14 -30.25
N ASP A 232 -20.50 7.91 -29.80
CA ASP A 232 -21.80 7.25 -30.01
C ASP A 232 -22.75 7.58 -28.85
N TYR A 233 -23.23 8.83 -28.84
CA TYR A 233 -24.11 9.35 -27.79
C TYR A 233 -25.44 8.60 -27.67
N SER A 234 -25.89 7.95 -28.76
CA SER A 234 -27.11 7.15 -28.76
C SER A 234 -26.92 5.88 -27.94
N LEU A 235 -25.84 5.13 -28.20
CA LEU A 235 -25.51 3.93 -27.43
C LEU A 235 -25.11 4.28 -26.00
N ALA A 236 -24.31 5.33 -25.79
CA ALA A 236 -23.96 5.82 -24.46
C ALA A 236 -25.21 6.05 -23.59
N ARG A 237 -26.19 6.81 -24.11
CA ARG A 237 -27.47 7.06 -23.44
C ARG A 237 -28.24 5.77 -23.16
N SER A 238 -28.28 4.84 -24.11
CA SER A 238 -28.98 3.57 -23.94
C SER A 238 -28.42 2.76 -22.77
N TYR A 239 -27.10 2.59 -22.71
CA TYR A 239 -26.45 1.83 -21.64
C TYR A 239 -26.56 2.51 -20.28
N TRP A 240 -26.37 3.84 -20.20
CA TRP A 240 -26.58 4.57 -18.95
C TRP A 240 -28.04 4.50 -18.46
N SER A 241 -29.02 4.50 -19.36
CA SER A 241 -30.43 4.38 -18.98
C SER A 241 -30.74 3.05 -18.30
N ASN A 242 -30.04 1.97 -18.66
CA ASN A 242 -30.20 0.67 -18.01
C ASN A 242 -29.75 0.71 -16.54
N ALA A 243 -28.73 1.51 -16.23
CA ALA A 243 -28.20 1.67 -14.87
C ALA A 243 -29.00 2.66 -13.99
N TYR A 244 -29.96 3.40 -14.56
CA TYR A 244 -30.63 4.52 -13.89
C TYR A 244 -31.31 4.13 -12.58
N LYS A 245 -31.83 2.91 -12.48
CA LYS A 245 -32.51 2.44 -11.27
C LYS A 245 -31.57 2.35 -10.07
N SER A 246 -30.32 1.94 -10.31
CA SER A 246 -29.33 1.73 -9.25
C SER A 246 -28.42 2.94 -9.04
N TYR A 247 -28.16 3.71 -10.10
CA TYR A 247 -27.25 4.87 -10.09
C TYR A 247 -27.89 6.13 -10.70
N PRO A 248 -29.00 6.63 -10.14
CA PRO A 248 -29.77 7.72 -10.75
C PRO A 248 -28.99 9.04 -10.84
N GLU A 249 -28.15 9.35 -9.87
CA GLU A 249 -27.40 10.61 -9.84
C GLU A 249 -26.22 10.58 -10.81
N GLU A 250 -25.52 9.46 -10.88
CA GLU A 250 -24.43 9.21 -11.82
C GLU A 250 -24.91 9.25 -13.27
N VAL A 251 -26.10 8.71 -13.56
CA VAL A 251 -26.70 8.75 -14.89
C VAL A 251 -27.18 10.17 -15.22
N LYS A 252 -27.86 10.86 -14.30
CA LYS A 252 -28.25 12.27 -14.52
C LYS A 252 -27.05 13.13 -14.86
N LEU A 253 -25.96 12.98 -14.11
CA LEU A 253 -24.71 13.71 -14.35
C LEU A 253 -24.15 13.42 -15.75
N ARG A 254 -24.10 12.16 -16.19
CA ARG A 254 -23.64 11.80 -17.53
C ARG A 254 -24.51 12.40 -18.63
N LEU A 255 -25.82 12.40 -18.44
CA LEU A 255 -26.78 12.95 -19.40
C LEU A 255 -26.70 14.47 -19.55
N THR A 256 -26.08 15.21 -18.62
CA THR A 256 -25.84 16.66 -18.81
C THR A 256 -24.68 16.97 -19.75
N TYR A 257 -23.80 16.00 -20.01
CA TYR A 257 -22.66 16.13 -20.92
C TYR A 257 -22.98 15.73 -22.37
N LEU A 258 -24.19 15.26 -22.65
CA LEU A 258 -24.71 14.97 -24.00
C LEU A 258 -25.36 16.21 -24.62
#